data_AF-A0A6G8AKK2-F1
#
_entry.id   AF-A0A6G8AKK2-F1
#
_cell.length_a   1.000
_cell.length_b   1.000
_cell.length_c   1.000
_cell.angle_alpha   90.00
_cell.angle_beta   90.00
_cell.angle_gamma   90.00
#
_symmetry.space_group_name_H-M   'P 1'
#
loop_
_entity.id
_entity.type
_entity.pdbx_description
1 polymer ?
#
loop_
_entity_poly.entity_id
_entity_poly.type
_entity_poly.pdbx_seq_one_letter_code
_entity_poly.pdbx_strand_id
1 'polypeptide(L)'
;MSNSQTEHEALQAAKPGRQRTSHQGRRLRYEGTRFQCPHCKASSEIRTGRMVSDTMREAIYACTNVECGHTFVVLSEVARTLSPSATPDPTVNLPLSTHVRRDMVRVVLDNAGESEHQARYTLPVTGDLFAGNTDTS
;
A
#
# COMPACT_ATOMS: atom_id res chain seq x y z
N MET A 1 -31.14 33.34 -10.17
CA MET A 1 -29.86 33.01 -9.51
C MET A 1 -30.15 32.30 -8.18
N SER A 2 -30.66 31.06 -8.21
CA SER A 2 -31.11 30.38 -6.98
C SER A 2 -31.10 28.83 -7.04
N ASN A 3 -30.49 28.21 -8.05
CA ASN A 3 -30.44 26.74 -8.17
C ASN A 3 -29.17 26.13 -7.58
N SER A 4 -28.11 26.93 -7.38
CA SER A 4 -26.83 26.44 -6.85
C SER A 4 -26.89 26.12 -5.35
N GLN A 5 -27.70 26.85 -4.58
CA GLN A 5 -27.81 26.64 -3.14
C GLN A 5 -28.58 25.35 -2.81
N THR A 6 -29.68 25.11 -3.52
CA THR A 6 -30.49 23.89 -3.37
C THR A 6 -29.75 22.64 -3.84
N GLU A 7 -28.96 22.72 -4.92
CA GLU A 7 -28.11 21.63 -5.38
C GLU A 7 -26.99 21.30 -4.38
N HIS A 8 -26.35 22.31 -3.79
CA HIS A 8 -25.34 22.11 -2.75
C HIS A 8 -25.91 21.47 -1.48
N GLU A 9 -27.12 21.85 -1.09
CA GLU A 9 -27.82 21.32 0.08
C GLU A 9 -28.22 19.84 -0.13
N ALA A 10 -28.70 19.50 -1.34
CA ALA A 10 -29.00 18.13 -1.72
C ALA A 10 -27.75 17.23 -1.74
N LEU A 11 -26.60 17.75 -2.20
CA LEU A 11 -25.32 17.02 -2.18
C LEU A 11 -24.78 16.82 -0.76
N GLN A 12 -25.06 17.73 0.18
CA GLN A 12 -24.69 17.56 1.58
C GLN A 12 -25.60 16.54 2.28
N ALA A 13 -26.90 16.54 1.98
CA ALA A 13 -27.85 15.55 2.49
C ALA A 13 -27.59 14.12 1.96
N ALA A 14 -27.06 14.00 0.74
CA ALA A 14 -26.75 12.71 0.11
C ALA A 14 -25.44 12.05 0.59
N LYS A 15 -24.66 12.66 1.49
CA LYS A 15 -23.43 12.02 2.00
C LYS A 15 -23.82 10.83 2.88
N PRO A 16 -23.58 9.57 2.45
CA PRO A 16 -23.89 8.42 3.29
C PRO A 16 -23.01 8.50 4.53
N GLY A 17 -23.63 8.62 5.69
CA GLY A 17 -22.94 8.50 6.97
C GLY A 17 -22.32 7.12 7.05
N ARG A 18 -21.02 6.99 6.79
CA ARG A 18 -20.29 5.74 6.95
C ARG A 18 -20.32 5.36 8.43
N GLN A 19 -21.30 4.56 8.83
CA GLN A 19 -21.35 3.98 10.16
C GLN A 19 -20.10 3.13 10.35
N ARG A 20 -19.15 3.65 11.12
CA ARG A 20 -18.02 2.85 11.59
C ARG A 20 -18.58 1.89 12.63
N THR A 21 -18.84 0.66 12.23
CA THR A 21 -19.16 -0.42 13.16
C THR A 21 -17.91 -0.69 13.99
N SER A 22 -17.84 -0.11 15.19
CA SER A 22 -16.80 -0.50 16.15
C SER A 22 -17.17 -1.88 16.68
N HIS A 23 -16.63 -2.93 16.06
CA HIS A 23 -16.65 -4.25 16.70
C HIS A 23 -15.97 -4.11 18.07
N GLN A 24 -16.70 -4.46 19.13
CA GLN A 24 -16.29 -4.37 20.53
C GLN A 24 -15.22 -5.42 20.88
N GLY A 25 -14.09 -5.39 20.17
CA GLY A 25 -12.89 -6.17 20.47
C GLY A 25 -11.78 -5.26 20.99
N ARG A 26 -10.79 -5.86 21.66
CA ARG A 26 -9.52 -5.20 22.02
C ARG A 26 -9.00 -4.46 20.78
N ARG A 27 -8.79 -3.14 20.89
CA ARG A 27 -8.27 -2.32 19.78
C ARG A 27 -6.91 -2.87 19.34
N LEU A 28 -6.88 -3.58 18.22
CA LEU A 28 -5.64 -3.99 17.56
C LEU A 28 -4.81 -2.73 17.27
N ARG A 29 -3.59 -2.70 17.80
CA ARG A 29 -2.70 -1.52 17.90
C ARG A 29 -2.35 -0.88 16.55
N TYR A 30 -2.50 -1.60 15.44
CA TYR A 30 -2.28 -1.10 14.08
C TYR A 30 -3.46 -1.50 13.17
N GLU A 31 -4.15 -0.51 12.60
CA GLU A 31 -5.28 -0.72 11.68
C GLU A 31 -4.80 -1.26 10.32
N GLY A 32 -3.53 -1.02 9.97
CA GLY A 32 -2.88 -1.49 8.73
C GLY A 32 -2.50 -2.97 8.68
N THR A 33 -2.78 -3.74 9.74
CA THR A 33 -2.42 -5.17 9.84
C THR A 33 -3.62 -6.04 10.17
N ARG A 34 -4.84 -5.55 9.90
CA ARG A 34 -6.07 -6.29 10.19
C ARG A 34 -6.51 -7.09 8.97
N PHE A 35 -6.49 -8.40 9.09
CA PHE A 35 -7.20 -9.31 8.18
C PHE A 35 -8.54 -9.66 8.82
N GLN A 36 -9.60 -9.86 8.02
CA GLN A 36 -10.88 -10.33 8.55
C GLN A 36 -10.91 -11.85 8.56
N CYS A 37 -11.41 -12.44 9.63
CA CYS A 37 -11.62 -13.88 9.68
C CYS A 37 -12.60 -14.30 8.56
N PRO A 38 -12.26 -15.30 7.73
CA PRO A 38 -13.12 -15.73 6.64
C PRO A 38 -14.48 -16.27 7.12
N HIS A 39 -14.51 -16.87 8.32
CA HIS A 39 -15.71 -17.49 8.90
C HIS A 39 -16.68 -16.50 9.55
N CYS A 40 -16.20 -15.68 10.49
CA CYS A 40 -17.08 -14.81 11.30
C CYS A 40 -16.93 -13.31 11.00
N LYS A 41 -16.04 -12.92 10.08
CA LYS A 41 -15.73 -11.52 9.73
C LYS A 41 -15.23 -10.64 10.88
N ALA A 42 -15.03 -11.22 12.07
CA ALA A 42 -14.33 -10.58 13.16
C ALA A 42 -12.88 -10.27 12.76
N SER A 43 -12.27 -9.32 13.47
CA SER A 43 -10.86 -8.99 13.26
C SER A 43 -9.97 -10.19 13.60
N SER A 44 -8.82 -10.29 12.95
CA SER A 44 -7.73 -11.19 13.37
C SER A 44 -6.47 -10.42 13.76
N GLU A 45 -5.65 -11.04 14.61
CA GLU A 45 -4.39 -10.53 15.13
C GLU A 45 -3.23 -11.36 14.59
N ILE A 46 -2.17 -10.73 14.10
CA ILE A 46 -0.93 -11.44 13.73
C ILE A 46 -0.28 -11.98 15.01
N ARG A 47 0.05 -13.28 15.00
CA ARG A 47 0.84 -13.93 16.05
C ARG A 47 2.32 -13.95 15.69
N THR A 48 2.63 -14.36 14.48
CA THR A 48 3.99 -14.47 13.96
C THR A 48 3.98 -14.18 12.46
N GLY A 49 5.12 -13.79 11.91
CA GLY A 49 5.29 -13.70 10.47
C GLY A 49 6.75 -13.68 10.07
N ARG A 50 7.03 -14.14 8.86
CA ARG A 50 8.36 -14.19 8.26
C ARG A 50 8.32 -13.63 6.83
N MET A 51 9.41 -13.02 6.40
CA MET A 51 9.59 -12.67 4.99
C MET A 51 9.94 -13.96 4.24
N VAL A 52 9.26 -14.19 3.12
CA VAL A 52 9.51 -15.34 2.22
C VAL A 52 10.35 -14.91 1.03
N SER A 53 10.12 -13.68 0.54
CA SER A 53 10.95 -12.97 -0.44
C SER A 53 10.94 -11.48 -0.09
N ASP A 54 11.71 -10.64 -0.79
CA ASP A 54 11.70 -9.19 -0.58
C ASP A 54 10.33 -8.54 -0.84
N THR A 55 9.48 -9.21 -1.63
CA THR A 55 8.15 -8.75 -2.00
C THR A 55 7.02 -9.47 -1.26
N MET A 56 7.31 -10.56 -0.54
CA MET A 56 6.30 -11.46 0.01
C MET A 56 6.54 -11.78 1.48
N ARG A 57 5.48 -11.67 2.28
CA ARG A 57 5.47 -12.00 3.70
C ARG A 57 4.39 -13.02 4.03
N GLU A 58 4.78 -14.04 4.79
CA GLU A 58 3.88 -15.04 5.36
C GLU A 58 3.60 -14.69 6.83
N ALA A 59 2.34 -14.65 7.21
CA ALA A 59 1.94 -14.34 8.58
C ALA A 59 0.82 -15.26 9.09
N ILE A 60 0.92 -15.66 10.35
CA ILE A 60 -0.11 -16.42 11.05
C ILE A 60 -1.04 -15.45 11.78
N TYR A 61 -2.32 -15.53 11.49
CA TYR A 61 -3.38 -14.75 12.10
C TYR A 61 -4.26 -15.61 13.01
N ALA A 62 -4.66 -15.05 14.14
CA ALA A 62 -5.63 -15.64 15.06
C ALA A 62 -6.88 -14.74 15.17
N CYS A 63 -8.06 -15.33 15.02
CA CYS A 63 -9.33 -14.64 15.16
C CYS A 63 -9.50 -14.08 16.58
N THR A 64 -10.04 -12.86 16.72
CA THR A 64 -10.32 -12.27 18.03
C THR A 64 -11.62 -12.80 18.66
N ASN A 65 -12.53 -13.38 17.88
CA ASN A 65 -13.71 -14.04 18.41
C ASN A 65 -13.31 -15.41 18.98
N VAL A 66 -13.39 -15.53 20.31
CA VAL A 66 -13.02 -16.74 21.05
C VAL A 66 -13.88 -17.96 20.69
N GLU A 67 -15.15 -17.75 20.34
CA GLU A 67 -16.03 -18.84 19.90
C GLU A 67 -15.64 -19.35 18.51
N CYS A 68 -15.12 -18.47 17.66
CA CYS A 68 -14.63 -18.85 16.34
C CYS A 68 -13.27 -19.53 16.43
N GLY A 69 -12.33 -19.01 17.24
CA GLY A 69 -11.01 -19.61 17.49
C GLY A 69 -10.10 -19.80 16.27
N HIS A 70 -10.56 -19.40 15.07
CA HIS A 70 -9.90 -19.74 13.81
C HIS A 70 -8.50 -19.12 13.72
N THR A 71 -7.52 -19.95 13.40
CA THR A 71 -6.13 -19.55 13.18
C THR A 71 -5.73 -19.94 11.76
N PHE A 72 -5.16 -19.01 11.00
CA PHE A 72 -4.94 -19.17 9.57
C PHE A 72 -3.69 -18.44 9.09
N VAL A 73 -3.13 -18.87 7.97
CA VAL A 73 -1.96 -18.27 7.33
C VAL A 73 -2.39 -17.33 6.22
N VAL A 74 -1.76 -16.17 6.14
CA VAL A 74 -1.94 -15.19 5.06
C VAL A 74 -0.60 -14.92 4.40
N LEU A 75 -0.63 -14.94 3.07
CA LEU A 75 0.46 -14.51 2.21
C LEU A 75 0.13 -13.09 1.73
N SER A 76 0.95 -12.13 2.14
CA SER A 76 0.87 -10.74 1.71
C SER A 76 2.01 -10.42 0.77
N GLU A 77 1.68 -10.00 -0.45
CA GLU A 77 2.63 -9.72 -1.52
C GLU A 77 2.49 -8.28 -2.03
N VAL A 78 3.61 -7.64 -2.35
CA VAL A 78 3.63 -6.35 -3.02
C VAL A 78 3.42 -6.57 -4.53
N ALA A 79 2.17 -6.44 -4.98
CA ALA A 79 1.78 -6.83 -6.32
C ALA A 79 2.21 -5.85 -7.44
N ARG A 80 2.26 -4.54 -7.15
CA ARG A 80 2.57 -3.51 -8.16
C ARG A 80 3.00 -2.18 -7.53
N THR A 81 3.76 -1.42 -8.29
CA THR A 81 4.22 -0.08 -7.93
C THR A 81 3.19 0.96 -8.38
N LEU A 82 2.64 1.72 -7.42
CA LEU A 82 1.78 2.88 -7.68
C LEU A 82 2.58 4.17 -7.85
N SER A 83 3.72 4.27 -7.15
CA SER A 83 4.67 5.38 -7.23
C SER A 83 6.08 4.77 -7.16
N PRO A 84 6.98 5.06 -8.10
CA PRO A 84 8.37 4.60 -8.05
C PRO A 84 9.05 5.02 -6.74
N SER A 85 9.93 4.15 -6.23
CA SER A 85 10.80 4.49 -5.09
C SER A 85 11.83 5.54 -5.49
N ALA A 86 12.22 6.41 -4.56
CA ALA A 86 13.35 7.33 -4.74
C ALA A 86 14.72 6.65 -4.55
N THR A 87 14.74 5.50 -3.87
CA THR A 87 15.93 4.63 -3.71
C THR A 87 15.54 3.19 -4.04
N PRO A 88 15.31 2.87 -5.33
CA PRO A 88 14.96 1.52 -5.76
C PRO A 88 16.14 0.55 -5.64
N ASP A 89 15.82 -0.70 -5.28
CA ASP A 89 16.75 -1.81 -5.33
C ASP A 89 16.68 -2.46 -6.73
N PRO A 90 17.79 -2.56 -7.48
CA PRO A 90 17.80 -3.13 -8.83
C PRO A 90 17.45 -4.63 -8.86
N THR A 91 17.54 -5.33 -7.74
CA THR A 91 17.19 -6.76 -7.66
C THR A 91 15.69 -6.99 -7.57
N VAL A 92 14.92 -5.96 -7.22
CA VAL A 92 13.48 -6.06 -6.97
C VAL A 92 12.70 -5.48 -8.16
N ASN A 93 12.16 -6.36 -9.01
CA ASN A 93 11.37 -5.95 -10.18
C ASN A 93 9.86 -6.06 -9.93
N LEU A 94 9.19 -4.91 -9.73
CA LEU A 94 7.72 -4.83 -9.61
C LEU A 94 7.10 -4.15 -10.85
N PRO A 95 5.98 -4.69 -11.37
CA PRO A 95 5.26 -4.02 -12.45
C PRO A 95 4.65 -2.70 -11.97
N LEU A 96 4.66 -1.69 -12.83
CA LEU A 96 3.94 -0.44 -12.59
C LEU A 96 2.43 -0.65 -12.77
N SER A 97 1.61 0.03 -11.97
CA SER A 97 0.17 0.01 -12.17
C SER A 97 -0.23 0.72 -13.47
N THR A 98 -1.26 0.21 -14.13
CA THR A 98 -1.83 0.76 -15.38
C THR A 98 -2.25 2.22 -15.30
N HIS A 99 -2.55 2.75 -14.11
CA HIS A 99 -2.92 4.15 -13.92
C HIS A 99 -1.72 5.10 -13.93
N VAL A 100 -0.49 4.57 -13.80
CA VAL A 100 0.74 5.34 -13.87
C VAL A 100 1.08 5.56 -15.34
N ARG A 101 0.89 6.78 -15.83
CA ARG A 101 1.29 7.17 -17.19
C ARG A 101 2.80 7.30 -17.27
N ARG A 102 3.47 6.20 -17.64
CA ARG A 102 4.93 6.10 -17.70
C ARG A 102 5.58 7.26 -18.47
N ASP A 103 4.99 7.63 -19.61
CA ASP A 103 5.51 8.72 -20.45
C ASP A 103 5.45 10.07 -19.76
N MET A 104 4.35 10.35 -19.03
CA MET A 104 4.21 11.61 -18.28
C MET A 104 5.20 11.67 -17.12
N VAL A 105 5.41 10.56 -16.41
CA VAL A 105 6.43 10.48 -15.34
C VAL A 105 7.81 10.79 -15.90
N ARG A 106 8.15 10.20 -17.05
CA ARG A 106 9.42 10.50 -17.74
C ARG A 106 9.55 11.98 -18.09
N VAL A 107 8.55 12.57 -18.74
CA VAL A 107 8.56 14.00 -19.09
C VAL A 107 8.74 14.89 -17.86
N VAL A 108 8.07 14.58 -16.75
CA VAL A 108 8.22 15.34 -15.50
C VAL A 108 9.65 15.24 -14.98
N LEU A 109 10.25 14.04 -14.99
CA LEU A 109 11.63 13.84 -14.56
C LEU A 109 12.63 14.58 -15.45
N ASP A 110 12.43 14.55 -16.77
CA ASP A 110 13.31 15.21 -17.74
C ASP A 110 13.26 16.75 -17.64
N ASN A 111 12.14 17.32 -17.15
CA ASN A 111 11.95 18.77 -17.02
C ASN A 111 12.07 19.29 -15.57
N ALA A 112 12.28 18.39 -14.60
CA ALA A 112 12.36 18.78 -13.20
C ALA A 112 13.67 19.57 -12.95
N GLY A 113 13.54 20.70 -12.27
CA GLY A 113 14.72 21.43 -11.77
C GLY A 113 15.38 20.69 -10.62
N GLU A 114 16.71 20.80 -10.53
CA GLU A 114 17.47 20.27 -9.40
C GLU A 114 17.30 21.17 -8.17
N SER A 115 17.26 20.54 -7.00
CA SER A 115 17.28 21.24 -5.71
C SER A 115 18.15 20.49 -4.72
N GLU A 116 18.80 21.22 -3.82
CA GLU A 116 19.69 20.62 -2.82
C GLU A 116 18.88 19.77 -1.82
N HIS A 117 19.17 18.47 -1.77
CA HIS A 117 18.63 17.56 -0.76
C HIS A 117 19.68 16.52 -0.35
N GLN A 118 19.85 16.31 0.95
CA GLN A 118 20.74 15.28 1.49
C GLN A 118 19.92 14.17 2.16
N ALA A 119 19.97 12.96 1.60
CA ALA A 119 19.32 11.79 2.18
C ALA A 119 19.96 11.44 3.53
N ARG A 120 19.13 11.30 4.58
CA ARG A 120 19.60 11.03 5.95
C ARG A 120 19.55 9.56 6.36
N TYR A 121 18.68 8.77 5.73
CA TYR A 121 18.33 7.43 6.19
C TYR A 121 18.60 6.33 5.17
N THR A 122 18.87 6.69 3.91
CA THR A 122 19.16 5.75 2.83
C THR A 122 20.40 6.21 2.10
N LEU A 123 21.31 5.27 1.81
CA LEU A 123 22.42 5.52 0.91
C LEU A 123 21.84 5.57 -0.51
N PRO A 124 22.12 6.63 -1.29
CA PRO A 124 21.74 6.65 -2.70
C PRO A 124 22.47 5.50 -3.39
N VAL A 125 21.70 4.55 -3.92
CA VAL A 125 22.26 3.50 -4.77
C VAL A 125 22.52 4.18 -6.11
N THR A 126 23.72 4.75 -6.27
CA THR A 126 24.21 5.32 -7.54
C THR A 126 24.54 4.22 -8.55
N GLY A 127 23.67 3.21 -8.65
CA GLY A 127 23.64 2.31 -9.80
C GLY A 127 22.56 2.85 -10.72
N ASP A 128 22.91 3.17 -11.96
CA ASP A 128 21.92 3.49 -12.98
C ASP A 128 20.88 2.36 -13.02
N LEU A 129 19.63 2.68 -12.68
CA LEU A 129 18.50 1.76 -12.68
C LEU A 129 18.27 1.03 -14.01
N PHE A 130 18.89 1.56 -15.06
CA PHE A 130 18.78 1.14 -16.45
C PHE A 130 20.15 1.06 -17.13
N ALA A 131 21.25 0.89 -16.38
CA ALA A 131 22.50 0.48 -17.00
C ALA A 131 22.28 -0.89 -17.64
N GLY A 132 21.82 -0.89 -18.89
CA GLY A 132 21.72 -2.07 -19.70
C GLY A 132 23.08 -2.74 -19.70
N ASN A 133 23.10 -4.05 -19.53
CA ASN A 133 24.31 -4.85 -19.61
C ASN A 133 25.18 -4.34 -20.77
N THR A 134 26.35 -3.80 -20.44
CA THR A 134 27.40 -3.48 -21.43
C THR A 134 28.10 -4.74 -21.94
N ASP A 135 27.40 -5.88 -21.90
CA ASP A 135 27.89 -7.17 -22.39
C ASP A 135 27.14 -7.52 -23.67
N THR A 136 27.49 -6.82 -24.74
CA THR A 136 27.39 -7.37 -26.10
C THR A 136 28.71 -7.03 -26.78
N SER A 137 29.66 -7.96 -26.67
CA SER A 137 30.79 -8.07 -27.58
C SER A 137 30.34 -8.64 -28.91
#